data_AF-A0A1I5HM66-F1
#
_entry.id   AF-A0A1I5HM66-F1
#
_cell.length_a   1.000
_cell.length_b   1.000
_cell.length_c   1.000
_cell.angle_alpha   90.00
_cell.angle_beta   90.00
_cell.angle_gamma   90.00
#
_symmetry.space_group_name_H-M   'P 1'
#
loop_
_entity.id
_entity.type
_entity.pdbx_description
1 polymer ?
#
loop_
_entity_poly.entity_id
_entity_poly.type
_entity_poly.pdbx_seq_one_letter_code
_entity_poly.pdbx_strand_id
1 'polypeptide(L)'
;MGRGWHGDLELADQLEARLGTGPIPVLRPLAVDLDQLADILEGDPMTGGGRVDLRSGEVWPQPAIEYALEVGEEDEDDGDAPWWLPVDSEGSRAGYRDMCEFITTTVPDEDRRDRLEIAIQGRGAFRRFKDVLARWPGELERWFGFSEERQRGRARAWLADAGYCAVPPAERAAR
;
A
#
# COMPACT_ATOMS: atom_id res chain seq x y z
N MET A 1 8.91 -1.31 -20.53
CA MET A 1 7.47 -1.13 -20.26
C MET A 1 7.16 -1.91 -19.00
N GLY A 2 6.59 -1.24 -17.98
CA GLY A 2 6.20 -1.86 -16.72
C GLY A 2 5.08 -2.88 -16.90
N ARG A 3 4.73 -3.60 -15.83
CA ARG A 3 3.71 -4.67 -15.86
C ARG A 3 2.29 -4.11 -16.00
N GLY A 4 2.13 -2.78 -15.96
CA GLY A 4 0.85 -2.09 -16.13
C GLY A 4 0.03 -2.07 -14.84
N TRP A 5 0.69 -2.16 -13.68
CA TRP A 5 0.01 -2.12 -12.38
C TRP A 5 -0.31 -0.69 -11.95
N HIS A 6 -1.26 -0.54 -11.02
CA HIS A 6 -1.56 0.77 -10.45
C HIS A 6 -0.28 1.37 -9.86
N GLY A 7 -0.06 2.66 -10.07
CA GLY A 7 1.15 3.35 -9.63
C GLY A 7 2.33 3.23 -10.59
N ASP A 8 2.38 2.25 -11.51
CA ASP A 8 3.57 2.00 -12.34
C ASP A 8 3.90 3.18 -13.26
N LEU A 9 2.87 3.88 -13.75
CA LEU A 9 3.04 5.08 -14.58
C LEU A 9 3.61 6.22 -13.73
N GLU A 10 3.07 6.41 -12.52
CA GLU A 10 3.53 7.42 -11.58
C GLU A 10 4.99 7.17 -11.19
N LEU A 11 5.38 5.90 -10.98
CA LEU A 11 6.76 5.52 -10.70
C LEU A 11 7.67 5.75 -11.91
N ALA A 12 7.22 5.38 -13.11
CA ALA A 12 7.99 5.60 -14.34
C ALA A 12 8.23 7.10 -14.60
N ASP A 13 7.18 7.91 -14.51
CA ASP A 13 7.26 9.37 -14.69
C ASP A 13 8.22 10.01 -13.67
N GLN A 14 8.15 9.58 -12.39
CA GLN A 14 9.07 10.05 -11.35
C GLN A 14 10.53 9.67 -11.64
N LEU A 15 10.79 8.46 -12.12
CA LEU A 15 12.14 8.00 -12.47
C LEU A 15 12.68 8.76 -13.68
N GLU A 16 11.88 8.93 -14.73
CA GLU A 16 12.27 9.68 -15.93
C GLU A 16 12.56 11.15 -15.61
N ALA A 17 11.75 11.78 -14.76
CA ALA A 17 11.96 13.13 -14.30
C ALA A 17 13.27 13.27 -13.49
N ARG A 18 13.56 12.33 -12.60
CA ARG A 18 14.84 12.31 -11.85
C ARG A 18 16.05 12.10 -12.76
N LEU A 19 15.88 11.36 -13.86
CA LEU A 19 16.92 11.14 -14.86
C LEU A 19 17.02 12.30 -15.88
N GLY A 20 16.12 13.28 -15.83
CA GLY A 20 16.06 14.41 -16.78
C GLY A 20 15.61 14.01 -18.18
N THR A 21 15.02 12.83 -18.34
CA THR A 21 14.59 12.27 -19.64
C THR A 21 13.09 12.42 -19.89
N GLY A 22 12.31 12.78 -18.86
CA GLY A 22 10.87 12.94 -18.93
C GLY A 22 10.39 14.31 -18.43
N PRO A 23 9.08 14.59 -18.58
CA PRO A 23 8.48 15.82 -18.05
C PRO A 23 8.55 15.85 -16.52
N ILE A 24 8.68 17.05 -15.94
CA ILE A 24 8.63 17.23 -14.48
C ILE A 24 7.18 16.98 -14.02
N PRO A 25 6.92 16.02 -13.12
CA PRO A 25 5.58 15.77 -12.60
C PRO A 25 5.07 17.02 -11.89
N VAL A 26 3.80 17.36 -12.11
CA VAL A 26 3.12 18.46 -11.39
C VAL A 26 2.76 18.11 -9.94
N LEU A 27 3.15 16.91 -9.49
CA LEU A 27 2.90 16.39 -8.15
C LEU A 27 3.90 16.94 -7.13
N ARG A 28 3.41 17.23 -5.93
CA ARG A 28 4.26 17.71 -4.82
C ARG A 28 5.01 16.54 -4.18
N PRO A 29 6.34 16.63 -3.98
CA PRO A 29 7.08 15.55 -3.31
C PRO A 29 6.66 15.44 -1.83
N LEU A 30 6.43 14.21 -1.37
CA LEU A 30 6.13 13.88 0.03
C LEU A 30 6.98 12.70 0.50
N ALA A 31 7.69 12.89 1.61
CA ALA A 31 8.62 11.93 2.20
C ALA A 31 7.88 10.83 3.00
N VAL A 32 6.98 10.11 2.34
CA VAL A 32 6.08 9.13 2.97
C VAL A 32 6.60 7.71 2.83
N ASP A 33 6.43 6.92 3.88
CA ASP A 33 6.67 5.48 3.86
C ASP A 33 5.49 4.79 3.16
N LEU A 34 5.75 4.28 1.95
CA LEU A 34 4.73 3.61 1.14
C LEU A 34 4.23 2.31 1.74
N ASP A 35 5.05 1.61 2.55
CA ASP A 35 4.62 0.37 3.19
C ASP A 35 3.62 0.67 4.30
N GLN A 36 3.91 1.67 5.13
CA GLN A 36 2.97 2.11 6.18
C GLN A 36 1.68 2.67 5.60
N LEU A 37 1.75 3.45 4.52
CA LEU A 37 0.55 3.97 3.85
C LEU A 37 -0.28 2.83 3.23
N ALA A 38 0.38 1.86 2.61
CA ALA A 38 -0.28 0.69 2.06
C ALA A 38 -1.01 -0.13 3.14
N ASP A 39 -0.38 -0.33 4.30
CA ASP A 39 -1.01 -1.05 5.42
C ASP A 39 -2.32 -0.38 5.87
N ILE A 40 -2.36 0.96 5.89
CA ILE A 40 -3.60 1.70 6.18
C ILE A 40 -4.64 1.48 5.08
N LEU A 41 -4.27 1.66 3.81
CA LEU A 41 -5.20 1.50 2.68
C LEU A 41 -5.81 0.09 2.62
N GLU A 42 -5.03 -0.95 2.92
CA GLU A 42 -5.47 -2.35 2.91
C GLU A 42 -6.14 -2.80 4.21
N GLY A 43 -6.18 -1.93 5.22
CA GLY A 43 -6.77 -2.18 6.53
C GLY A 43 -8.28 -2.46 6.49
N ASP A 44 -8.85 -2.78 7.66
CA ASP A 44 -10.30 -2.98 7.77
C ASP A 44 -11.04 -1.63 7.67
N PRO A 45 -12.08 -1.47 6.82
CA PRO A 45 -12.78 -0.18 6.69
C PRO A 45 -13.50 0.30 7.96
N MET A 46 -13.76 -0.58 8.94
CA MET A 46 -14.48 -0.22 10.16
C MET A 46 -13.56 0.23 11.30
N THR A 47 -12.29 -0.19 11.28
CA THR A 47 -11.34 0.07 12.38
C THR A 47 -9.97 0.56 11.88
N GLY A 48 -9.77 0.59 10.57
CA GLY A 48 -8.57 1.07 9.92
C GLY A 48 -8.68 2.55 9.58
N GLY A 49 -7.93 2.96 8.57
CA GLY A 49 -7.73 4.34 8.21
C GLY A 49 -6.64 5.00 9.05
N GLY A 50 -6.52 6.30 8.88
CA GLY A 50 -5.52 7.12 9.54
C GLY A 50 -5.32 8.43 8.80
N ARG A 51 -4.13 9.01 8.93
CA ARG A 51 -3.76 10.24 8.24
C ARG A 51 -2.27 10.32 7.98
N VAL A 52 -1.87 11.18 7.05
CA VAL A 52 -0.47 11.51 6.76
C VAL A 52 -0.20 12.96 7.11
N ASP A 53 0.87 13.24 7.86
CA ASP A 53 1.35 14.61 8.07
C ASP A 53 2.04 15.09 6.78
N LEU A 54 1.48 16.08 6.12
CA LEU A 54 1.99 16.64 4.87
C LEU A 54 3.31 17.42 5.05
N ARG A 55 3.71 17.74 6.29
CA ARG A 55 4.96 18.44 6.61
C ARG A 55 6.12 17.48 6.77
N SER A 56 5.88 16.35 7.45
CA SER A 56 6.91 15.37 7.77
C SER A 56 6.89 14.14 6.86
N GLY A 57 5.74 13.81 6.28
CA GLY A 57 5.47 12.55 5.58
C GLY A 57 5.14 11.39 6.52
N GLU A 58 4.98 11.64 7.82
CA GLU A 58 4.70 10.59 8.81
C GLU A 58 3.29 10.04 8.62
N VAL A 59 3.18 8.70 8.68
CA VAL A 59 1.93 7.97 8.50
C VAL A 59 1.40 7.57 9.88
N TRP A 60 0.20 8.05 10.20
CA TRP A 60 -0.46 7.85 11.48
C TRP A 60 -1.65 6.91 11.29
N PRO A 61 -1.55 5.62 11.65
CA PRO A 61 -2.69 4.73 11.62
C PRO A 61 -3.69 5.11 12.72
N GLN A 62 -4.97 4.80 12.51
CA GLN A 62 -6.06 5.14 13.43
C GLN A 62 -5.77 4.83 14.92
N PRO A 63 -5.19 3.66 15.30
CA PRO A 63 -4.87 3.38 16.70
C PRO A 63 -3.79 4.29 17.30
N ALA A 64 -2.86 4.82 16.49
CA ALA A 64 -1.85 5.76 16.96
C ALA A 64 -2.45 7.14 17.27
N ILE A 65 -3.42 7.58 16.45
CA ILE A 65 -4.17 8.81 16.66
C ILE A 65 -4.98 8.72 17.95
N GLU A 66 -5.72 7.61 18.12
CA GLU A 66 -6.52 7.36 19.33
C GLU A 66 -5.65 7.37 20.59
N TYR A 67 -4.48 6.76 20.53
CA TYR A 67 -3.53 6.77 21.64
C TYR A 67 -3.04 8.19 21.97
N ALA A 68 -2.64 8.98 20.97
CA ALA A 68 -2.14 10.34 21.17
C ALA A 68 -3.18 11.27 21.80
N LEU A 69 -4.46 11.12 21.41
CA LEU A 69 -5.59 11.82 22.03
C LEU A 69 -5.80 11.36 23.49
N GLU A 70 -5.72 10.05 23.75
CA GLU A 70 -5.86 9.51 25.12
C GLU A 70 -4.78 10.03 26.07
N VAL A 71 -3.53 10.17 25.60
CA VAL A 71 -2.42 10.66 26.43
C VAL A 71 -2.30 12.19 26.46
N GLY A 72 -3.15 12.92 25.71
CA GLY A 72 -3.15 14.38 25.63
C GLY A 72 -1.94 14.98 24.91
N GLU A 73 -1.29 14.20 24.04
CA GLU A 73 -0.21 14.68 23.15
C GLU A 73 -0.76 15.33 21.88
N GLU A 74 -2.06 15.16 21.61
CA GLU A 74 -2.79 15.86 20.58
C GLU A 74 -4.08 16.49 21.10
N ASP A 75 -4.41 17.66 20.55
CA ASP A 75 -5.70 18.30 20.74
C ASP A 75 -6.69 17.77 19.69
N GLU A 76 -7.93 17.47 20.10
CA GLU A 76 -9.00 17.02 19.19
C GLU A 76 -9.24 17.98 18.00
N ASP A 77 -8.96 19.27 18.19
CA ASP A 77 -9.11 20.34 17.18
C ASP A 77 -7.97 20.35 16.14
N ASP A 78 -6.84 19.70 16.42
CA ASP A 78 -5.71 19.60 15.49
C ASP A 78 -5.96 18.54 14.39
N GLY A 79 -7.00 17.71 14.55
CA GLY A 79 -7.37 16.66 13.60
C GLY A 79 -7.83 17.15 12.24
N ASP A 80 -8.45 18.34 12.17
CA ASP A 80 -8.94 18.96 10.92
C ASP A 80 -7.93 19.94 10.31
N ALA A 81 -6.71 19.99 10.84
CA ALA A 81 -5.71 20.91 10.34
C ALA A 81 -5.32 20.60 8.88
N PRO A 82 -5.08 21.63 8.05
CA PRO A 82 -4.89 21.47 6.60
C PRO A 82 -3.59 20.75 6.19
N TRP A 83 -2.70 20.47 7.15
CA TRP A 83 -1.50 19.66 6.94
C TRP A 83 -1.74 18.17 7.20
N TRP A 84 -2.93 17.75 7.61
CA TRP A 84 -3.30 16.34 7.66
C TRP A 84 -3.99 15.92 6.37
N LEU A 85 -3.53 14.81 5.81
CA LEU A 85 -4.19 14.14 4.69
C LEU A 85 -4.89 12.88 5.22
N PRO A 86 -6.23 12.85 5.32
CA PRO A 86 -6.95 11.67 5.80
C PRO A 86 -6.81 10.50 4.82
N VAL A 87 -6.73 9.30 5.37
CA VAL A 87 -6.60 8.05 4.63
C VAL A 87 -7.70 7.10 5.10
N ASP A 88 -8.62 6.75 4.20
CA ASP A 88 -9.62 5.72 4.47
C ASP A 88 -9.09 4.34 4.06
N SER A 89 -9.40 3.30 4.83
CA SER A 89 -9.14 1.92 4.42
C SER A 89 -10.13 1.47 3.32
N GLU A 90 -9.61 0.91 2.23
CA GLU A 90 -10.40 0.40 1.10
C GLU A 90 -10.91 -1.04 1.33
N GLY A 91 -10.35 -1.71 2.33
CA GLY A 91 -10.73 -3.06 2.75
C GLY A 91 -10.21 -4.17 1.83
N SER A 92 -10.65 -5.39 2.13
CA SER A 92 -10.08 -6.62 1.55
C SER A 92 -10.30 -6.87 0.05
N ARG A 93 -10.98 -5.97 -0.67
CA ARG A 93 -11.33 -6.16 -2.10
C ARG A 93 -10.10 -6.10 -3.00
N ALA A 94 -9.14 -5.21 -2.72
CA ALA A 94 -7.91 -5.11 -3.49
C ALA A 94 -7.04 -6.36 -3.27
N GLY A 95 -6.78 -6.71 -2.00
CA GLY A 95 -6.08 -7.96 -1.67
C GLY A 95 -6.74 -9.23 -2.23
N TYR A 96 -8.08 -9.29 -2.32
CA TYR A 96 -8.76 -10.45 -2.93
C TYR A 96 -8.49 -10.54 -4.44
N ARG A 97 -8.52 -9.39 -5.14
CA ARG A 97 -8.15 -9.31 -6.56
C ARG A 97 -6.71 -9.75 -6.78
N ASP A 98 -5.80 -9.35 -5.89
CA ASP A 98 -4.40 -9.77 -5.95
C ASP A 98 -4.27 -11.31 -5.82
N MET A 99 -5.04 -11.96 -4.96
CA MET A 99 -5.05 -13.44 -4.88
C MET A 99 -5.49 -14.07 -6.21
N CYS A 100 -6.59 -13.60 -6.80
CA CYS A 100 -7.07 -14.10 -8.09
C CYS A 100 -6.03 -13.92 -9.21
N GLU A 101 -5.38 -12.76 -9.24
CA GLU A 101 -4.38 -12.46 -10.25
C GLU A 101 -3.13 -13.31 -10.06
N PHE A 102 -2.63 -13.44 -8.83
CA PHE A 102 -1.48 -14.30 -8.54
C PHE A 102 -1.73 -15.75 -8.98
N ILE A 103 -2.91 -16.29 -8.69
CA ILE A 103 -3.30 -17.64 -9.13
C ILE A 103 -3.27 -17.73 -10.66
N THR A 104 -3.84 -16.74 -11.35
CA THR A 104 -3.99 -16.77 -12.81
C THR A 104 -2.65 -16.57 -13.54
N THR A 105 -1.82 -15.64 -13.07
CA THR A 105 -0.65 -15.15 -13.82
C THR A 105 0.67 -15.78 -13.37
N THR A 106 0.76 -16.19 -12.10
CA THR A 106 2.06 -16.48 -11.46
C THR A 106 2.23 -17.97 -11.13
N VAL A 107 1.14 -18.72 -11.00
CA VAL A 107 1.12 -20.15 -10.73
C VAL A 107 0.95 -20.93 -12.04
N PRO A 108 2.01 -21.58 -12.58
CA PRO A 108 1.94 -22.25 -13.87
C PRO A 108 1.28 -23.64 -13.82
N ASP A 109 1.29 -24.27 -12.65
CA ASP A 109 0.78 -25.63 -12.44
C ASP A 109 -0.74 -25.61 -12.25
N GLU A 110 -1.45 -26.30 -13.12
CA GLU A 110 -2.93 -26.31 -13.17
C GLU A 110 -3.54 -26.92 -11.91
N ASP A 111 -3.00 -28.03 -11.40
CA ASP A 111 -3.48 -28.65 -10.16
C ASP A 111 -3.30 -27.72 -8.95
N ARG A 112 -2.23 -26.92 -8.93
CA ARG A 112 -2.02 -25.91 -7.88
C ARG A 112 -3.00 -24.76 -8.01
N ARG A 113 -3.28 -24.28 -9.22
CA ARG A 113 -4.28 -23.22 -9.46
C ARG A 113 -5.64 -23.66 -8.97
N ASP A 114 -6.13 -24.82 -9.39
CA ASP A 114 -7.43 -25.35 -8.98
C ASP A 114 -7.58 -25.40 -7.45
N ARG A 115 -6.54 -25.87 -6.75
CA ARG A 115 -6.52 -25.90 -5.28
C ARG A 115 -6.62 -24.51 -4.66
N LEU A 116 -5.93 -23.53 -5.22
CA LEU A 116 -5.95 -22.14 -4.73
C LEU A 116 -7.29 -21.46 -5.04
N GLU A 117 -7.85 -21.68 -6.23
CA GLU A 117 -9.16 -21.14 -6.62
C GLU A 117 -10.27 -21.60 -5.69
N ILE A 118 -10.24 -22.88 -5.29
CA ILE A 118 -11.14 -23.44 -4.27
C ILE A 118 -10.85 -22.82 -2.89
N ALA A 119 -9.58 -22.64 -2.54
CA ALA A 119 -9.18 -22.12 -1.24
C ALA A 119 -9.64 -20.67 -0.99
N ILE A 120 -9.75 -19.85 -2.04
CA ILE A 120 -10.19 -18.46 -1.93
C ILE A 120 -11.71 -18.28 -1.91
N GLN A 121 -12.51 -19.35 -1.99
CA GLN A 121 -13.98 -19.22 -1.97
C GLN A 121 -14.54 -19.05 -0.57
N GLY A 122 -15.27 -17.96 -0.30
CA GLY A 122 -16.00 -17.74 0.95
C GLY A 122 -15.15 -17.19 2.11
N ARG A 123 -15.68 -17.24 3.33
CA ARG A 123 -15.04 -16.63 4.51
C ARG A 123 -13.67 -17.25 4.80
N GLY A 124 -12.72 -16.41 5.23
CA GLY A 124 -11.36 -16.84 5.55
C GLY A 124 -10.50 -17.21 4.32
N ALA A 125 -10.85 -16.70 3.14
CA ALA A 125 -10.12 -16.91 1.89
C ALA A 125 -8.62 -16.64 2.03
N PHE A 126 -8.23 -15.47 2.55
CA PHE A 126 -6.82 -15.08 2.72
C PHE A 126 -6.01 -16.06 3.56
N ARG A 127 -6.58 -16.51 4.69
CA ARG A 127 -5.90 -17.49 5.54
C ARG A 127 -5.71 -18.81 4.79
N ARG A 128 -6.77 -19.35 4.20
CA ARG A 128 -6.72 -20.64 3.48
C ARG A 128 -5.80 -20.59 2.27
N PHE A 129 -5.80 -19.49 1.54
CA PHE A 129 -4.88 -19.25 0.44
C PHE A 129 -3.42 -19.35 0.89
N LYS A 130 -3.03 -18.62 1.95
CA LYS A 130 -1.69 -18.71 2.54
C LYS A 130 -1.37 -20.11 3.07
N ASP A 131 -2.33 -20.78 3.73
CA ASP A 131 -2.17 -22.15 4.24
C ASP A 131 -1.93 -23.16 3.09
N VAL A 132 -2.50 -22.94 1.91
CA VAL A 132 -2.27 -23.77 0.72
C VAL A 132 -0.91 -23.45 0.10
N LEU A 133 -0.54 -22.17 -0.07
CA LEU A 133 0.76 -21.77 -0.58
C LEU A 133 1.92 -22.30 0.29
N ALA A 134 1.76 -22.29 1.61
CA ALA A 134 2.77 -22.75 2.56
C ALA A 134 3.14 -24.25 2.40
N ARG A 135 2.35 -25.02 1.64
CA ARG A 135 2.65 -26.42 1.33
C ARG A 135 3.73 -26.57 0.25
N TRP A 136 4.03 -25.50 -0.48
CA TRP A 136 5.01 -25.48 -1.55
C TRP A 136 6.17 -24.54 -1.20
N PRO A 137 7.43 -25.01 -1.27
CA PRO A 137 8.59 -24.19 -0.95
C PRO A 137 8.62 -22.90 -1.79
N GLY A 138 8.85 -21.77 -1.15
CA GLY A 138 9.02 -20.46 -1.79
C GLY A 138 7.74 -19.79 -2.32
N GLU A 139 6.60 -20.47 -2.39
CA GLU A 139 5.38 -19.88 -2.95
C GLU A 139 4.79 -18.78 -2.06
N LEU A 140 4.92 -18.91 -0.74
CA LEU A 140 4.45 -17.89 0.19
C LEU A 140 5.29 -16.60 0.09
N GLU A 141 6.61 -16.73 -0.07
CA GLU A 141 7.53 -15.60 -0.28
C GLU A 141 7.27 -14.91 -1.63
N ARG A 142 7.03 -15.69 -2.69
CA ARG A 142 6.62 -15.17 -4.00
C ARG A 142 5.31 -14.40 -3.92
N TRP A 143 4.33 -14.90 -3.16
CA TRP A 143 3.08 -14.20 -2.91
C TRP A 143 3.31 -12.88 -2.17
N PHE A 144 4.10 -12.86 -1.10
CA PHE A 144 4.37 -11.63 -0.36
C PHE A 144 5.03 -10.57 -1.24
N GLY A 145 6.08 -10.93 -1.97
CA GLY A 145 6.72 -9.99 -2.90
C GLY A 145 5.79 -9.50 -4.02
N PHE A 146 4.88 -10.36 -4.51
CA PHE A 146 3.85 -9.96 -5.47
C PHE A 146 2.84 -8.98 -4.85
N SER A 147 2.33 -9.29 -3.66
CA SER A 147 1.29 -8.48 -3.02
C SER A 147 1.83 -7.14 -2.54
N GLU A 148 3.00 -7.11 -1.90
CA GLU A 148 3.66 -5.87 -1.44
C GLU A 148 3.91 -4.89 -2.58
N GLU A 149 4.41 -5.36 -3.73
CA GLU A 149 4.66 -4.47 -4.88
C GLU A 149 3.36 -3.83 -5.39
N ARG A 150 2.25 -4.58 -5.39
CA ARG A 150 0.95 -4.05 -5.82
C ARG A 150 0.34 -3.10 -4.80
N GLN A 151 0.52 -3.39 -3.52
CA GLN A 151 0.11 -2.50 -2.43
C GLN A 151 0.87 -1.18 -2.50
N ARG A 152 2.20 -1.20 -2.66
CA ARG A 152 3.01 0.02 -2.92
C ARG A 152 2.55 0.75 -4.18
N GLY A 153 2.17 0.01 -5.23
CA GLY A 153 1.59 0.57 -6.44
C GLY A 153 0.30 1.36 -6.20
N ARG A 154 -0.63 0.77 -5.44
CA ARG A 154 -1.87 1.45 -5.05
C ARG A 154 -1.61 2.65 -4.15
N ALA A 155 -0.68 2.56 -3.20
CA ALA A 155 -0.28 3.69 -2.37
C ALA A 155 0.31 4.85 -3.19
N ARG A 156 1.12 4.55 -4.21
CA ARG A 156 1.63 5.57 -5.17
C ARG A 156 0.50 6.23 -5.96
N ALA A 157 -0.44 5.44 -6.49
CA ALA A 157 -1.58 5.96 -7.23
C ALA A 157 -2.47 6.85 -6.34
N TRP A 158 -2.74 6.39 -5.12
CA TRP A 158 -3.54 7.14 -4.14
C TRP A 158 -2.89 8.50 -3.79
N LEU A 159 -1.56 8.53 -3.60
CA LEU A 159 -0.83 9.79 -3.39
C LEU A 159 -0.92 10.71 -4.60
N ALA A 160 -0.80 10.17 -5.81
CA ALA A 160 -0.88 10.94 -7.03
C ALA A 160 -2.26 11.58 -7.22
N ASP A 161 -3.33 10.84 -6.91
CA ASP A 161 -4.71 11.35 -6.89
C ASP A 161 -4.87 12.48 -5.85
N ALA A 162 -4.16 12.41 -4.72
CA ALA A 162 -4.07 13.47 -3.72
C ALA A 162 -3.14 14.64 -4.11
N GLY A 163 -2.46 14.56 -5.28
CA GLY A 163 -1.56 15.59 -5.78
C GLY A 163 -0.11 15.50 -5.26
N TYR A 164 0.30 14.32 -4.77
CA TYR A 164 1.61 14.06 -4.20
C TYR A 164 2.36 12.94 -4.91
N CYS A 165 3.68 12.98 -4.87
CA CYS A 165 4.54 11.89 -5.30
C CYS A 165 5.44 11.45 -4.13
N ALA A 166 5.47 10.14 -3.88
CA ALA A 166 6.35 9.59 -2.85
C ALA A 166 7.81 9.84 -3.21
N VAL A 167 8.56 10.42 -2.28
CA VAL A 167 10.02 10.48 -2.36
C VAL A 167 10.60 9.71 -1.18
N PRO A 168 11.79 9.10 -1.33
CA PRO A 168 12.46 8.49 -0.19
C PRO A 168 12.57 9.53 0.93
N PRO A 169 12.30 9.15 2.20
CA PRO A 169 12.57 10.03 3.31
C PRO A 169 14.02 10.49 3.20
N ALA A 170 14.25 11.80 3.36
CA ALA A 170 15.61 12.31 3.38
C ALA A 170 16.37 11.51 4.43
N GLU A 171 17.48 10.84 4.05
CA GLU A 171 18.36 10.22 5.02
C GLU A 171 18.61 11.27 6.11
N ARG A 172 18.10 11.03 7.32
CA ARG A 172 18.44 11.87 8.46
C ARG A 172 19.94 11.70 8.57
N ALA A 173 20.69 12.69 8.10
CA ALA A 173 22.13 12.75 8.31
C ALA A 173 22.33 12.56 9.81
N ALA A 174 22.84 11.39 10.19
CA ALA A 174 23.16 11.07 11.56
C ALA A 174 24.10 12.18 12.04
N ARG A 175 23.62 13.00 12.97
CA ARG A 175 24.36 14.12 13.52
C ARG A 175 24.96 13.72 14.86
#